data_AF-A0A843C5F6-F1
#
_entry.id   AF-A0A843C5F6-F1
#
_cell.length_a   1.000
_cell.length_b   1.000
_cell.length_c   1.000
_cell.angle_alpha   90.00
_cell.angle_beta   90.00
_cell.angle_gamma   90.00
#
_symmetry.space_group_name_H-M   'P 1'
#
loop_
_entity.id
_entity.type
_entity.pdbx_description
1 polymer ?
#
loop_
_entity_poly.entity_id
_entity_poly.type
_entity_poly.pdbx_seq_one_letter_code
_entity_poly.pdbx_strand_id
1 'polypeptide(L)'
;MNYKNAITMTTLSVIAVFAIASVAGFGMHDTEAIPLAVQPEKFIFVEKVSTTATFEFRDGTETAAIQQFSQSSGFGAKSLVQNDDPRADGGKSSRATPAFTLEKIVGNTPYLYEAADQAQQYYINSGFEYPYKIFDVTVYVSDSTNVFRTFEYRDCQVTNYIVVTRSDNEEGYTGKGFAVVDQISFECGGYTPHNPLMEKRNVVEHAKTTSSSDLKSTDTWEPGFKKQ
;
A
#
# COMPACT_ATOMS: atom_id res chain seq x y z
N MET A 1 53.10 36.52 28.47
CA MET A 1 51.66 36.21 28.55
C MET A 1 50.97 36.64 27.26
N ASN A 2 49.94 35.88 26.87
CA ASN A 2 48.97 36.08 25.78
C ASN A 2 49.32 35.49 24.39
N TYR A 3 49.09 34.18 24.28
CA TYR A 3 48.61 33.56 23.04
C TYR A 3 47.12 33.87 22.88
N LYS A 4 46.73 34.41 21.73
CA LYS A 4 45.33 34.56 21.33
C LYS A 4 44.91 33.30 20.58
N ASN A 5 44.05 32.50 21.20
CA ASN A 5 43.40 31.36 20.58
C ASN A 5 42.31 31.84 19.62
N ALA A 6 42.40 31.43 18.36
CA ALA A 6 41.31 31.53 17.40
C ALA A 6 40.33 30.38 17.67
N ILE A 7 39.11 30.73 18.10
CA ILE A 7 38.02 29.79 18.31
C ILE A 7 37.31 29.58 16.97
N THR A 8 37.25 28.30 16.58
CA THR A 8 36.57 27.73 15.42
C THR A 8 35.07 28.01 15.45
N MET A 9 34.56 28.60 14.37
CA MET A 9 33.14 28.86 14.14
C MET A 9 32.55 27.65 13.40
N THR A 10 31.98 26.70 14.14
CA THR A 10 31.21 25.58 13.59
C THR A 10 29.76 25.99 13.37
N THR A 11 29.36 26.05 12.11
CA THR A 11 27.96 26.19 11.67
C THR A 11 27.24 24.85 11.83
N LEU A 12 26.50 24.69 12.92
CA LEU A 12 25.51 23.62 13.09
C LEU A 12 24.19 24.07 12.46
N SER A 13 23.88 23.57 11.26
CA SER A 13 22.54 23.66 10.68
C SER A 13 21.60 22.72 11.43
N VAL A 14 20.81 23.28 12.35
CA VAL A 14 19.66 22.61 12.96
C VAL A 14 18.52 22.67 11.95
N ILE A 15 18.26 21.57 11.22
CA ILE A 15 17.03 21.43 10.45
C ILE A 15 15.98 20.81 11.36
N ALA A 16 14.86 21.52 11.47
CA ALA A 16 13.79 21.30 12.43
C ALA A 16 13.11 19.93 12.28
N VAL A 17 12.90 19.27 13.42
CA VAL A 17 12.00 18.12 13.57
C VAL A 17 10.57 18.65 13.59
N PHE A 18 9.77 18.32 12.58
CA PHE A 18 8.32 18.47 12.66
C PHE A 18 7.72 17.13 13.11
N ALA A 19 7.42 17.04 14.40
CA ALA A 19 6.42 16.10 14.91
C ALA A 19 5.10 16.87 14.99
N ILE A 20 4.10 16.46 14.22
CA ILE A 20 2.71 16.87 14.46
C ILE A 20 1.95 15.62 14.87
N ALA A 21 1.67 15.51 16.16
CA ALA A 21 0.64 14.65 16.69
C ALA A 21 -0.50 15.57 17.17
N SER A 22 -1.70 15.39 16.63
CA SER A 22 -2.93 15.85 17.29
C SER A 22 -4.12 15.05 16.79
N VAL A 23 -4.64 14.20 17.68
CA VAL A 23 -5.98 13.62 17.59
C VAL A 23 -6.97 14.64 18.15
N ALA A 24 -7.99 14.99 17.37
CA ALA A 24 -9.29 15.43 17.86
C ALA A 24 -10.32 15.23 16.75
N GLY A 25 -11.33 14.40 17.01
CA GLY A 25 -12.44 14.19 16.10
C GLY A 25 -13.29 15.44 15.94
N PHE A 26 -13.80 15.66 14.72
CA PHE A 26 -15.18 16.02 14.36
C PHE A 26 -15.24 16.04 12.83
N GLY A 27 -16.30 15.45 12.27
CA GLY A 27 -16.39 15.21 10.83
C GLY A 27 -16.46 16.49 10.00
N MET A 28 -15.68 16.52 8.92
CA MET A 28 -16.00 17.22 7.68
C MET A 28 -15.45 16.39 6.52
N HIS A 29 -16.28 16.23 5.48
CA HIS A 29 -15.90 15.69 4.18
C HIS A 29 -14.94 16.68 3.52
N ASP A 30 -13.64 16.52 3.73
CA ASP A 30 -12.60 17.10 2.88
C ASP A 30 -11.48 16.08 2.78
N THR A 31 -10.87 15.99 1.60
CA THR A 31 -9.90 14.97 1.22
C THR A 31 -8.69 15.03 2.15
N GLU A 32 -8.70 14.23 3.21
CA GLU A 32 -7.55 14.07 4.10
C GLU A 32 -6.37 13.60 3.26
N ALA A 33 -5.33 14.43 3.20
CA ALA A 33 -4.05 14.02 2.66
C ALA A 33 -3.52 12.90 3.58
N ILE A 34 -3.64 11.66 3.12
CA ILE A 34 -3.06 10.49 3.80
C ILE A 34 -1.58 10.82 4.05
N PRO A 35 -1.08 10.76 5.30
CA PRO A 35 0.30 11.07 5.58
C PRO A 35 1.19 10.03 4.89
N LEU A 36 1.78 10.40 3.75
CA LEU A 36 2.71 9.57 3.01
C LEU A 36 4.13 9.85 3.51
N ALA A 37 4.92 8.79 3.72
CA ALA A 37 6.33 8.93 4.04
C ALA A 37 7.06 9.73 2.93
N VAL A 38 7.81 10.76 3.33
CA VAL A 38 8.53 11.63 2.39
C VAL A 38 9.71 10.88 1.81
N GLN A 39 9.75 10.77 0.48
CA GLN A 39 10.88 10.19 -0.23
C GLN A 39 12.12 11.08 -0.11
N PRO A 40 13.33 10.52 -0.03
CA PRO A 40 14.54 11.33 0.04
C PRO A 40 14.70 12.17 -1.23
N GLU A 41 14.97 13.47 -1.10
CA GLU A 41 15.08 14.42 -2.24
C GLU A 41 16.11 14.02 -3.31
N LYS A 42 17.01 13.09 -2.98
CA LYS A 42 18.10 12.62 -3.85
C LYS A 42 17.63 11.62 -4.91
N PHE A 43 16.43 11.05 -4.82
CA PHE A 43 15.92 10.09 -5.80
C PHE A 43 15.17 10.80 -6.94
N ILE A 44 15.69 10.63 -8.17
CA ILE A 44 15.02 11.11 -9.37
C ILE A 44 14.09 10.00 -9.86
N PHE A 45 12.83 10.09 -9.47
CA PHE A 45 11.79 9.23 -10.04
C PHE A 45 11.36 9.78 -11.40
N VAL A 46 11.14 8.90 -12.37
CA VAL A 46 10.53 9.26 -13.65
C VAL A 46 9.16 9.86 -13.38
N GLU A 47 8.89 11.04 -13.96
CA GLU A 47 7.64 11.78 -13.77
C GLU A 47 7.31 12.15 -12.30
N LYS A 48 8.30 12.06 -11.39
CA LYS A 48 8.13 12.25 -9.93
C LYS A 48 7.10 11.31 -9.30
N VAL A 49 6.82 10.18 -9.95
CA VAL A 49 5.95 9.14 -9.40
C VAL A 49 6.74 8.34 -8.37
N SER A 50 6.26 8.30 -7.14
CA SER A 50 6.88 7.52 -6.08
C SER A 50 5.88 6.56 -5.44
N THR A 51 6.44 5.57 -4.75
CA THR A 51 5.65 4.53 -4.09
C THR A 51 5.82 4.65 -2.59
N THR A 52 4.72 4.64 -1.86
CA THR A 52 4.71 4.68 -0.40
C THR A 52 3.83 3.55 0.09
N ALA A 53 4.25 2.85 1.15
CA ALA A 53 3.46 1.80 1.77
C ALA A 53 3.07 2.23 3.19
N THR A 54 1.82 1.99 3.55
CA THR A 54 1.32 2.07 4.92
C THR A 54 1.04 0.66 5.40
N PHE A 55 1.63 0.29 6.53
CA PHE A 55 1.45 -0.97 7.22
C PHE A 55 0.55 -0.73 8.44
N GLU A 56 -0.52 -1.48 8.56
CA GLU A 56 -1.48 -1.36 9.64
C GLU A 56 -1.41 -2.61 10.52
N PHE A 57 -0.66 -2.50 11.61
CA PHE A 57 -0.55 -3.52 12.64
C PHE A 57 -1.60 -3.29 13.74
N ARG A 58 -1.81 -4.30 14.58
CA ARG A 58 -2.74 -4.21 15.73
C ARG A 58 -2.36 -3.10 16.71
N ASP A 59 -1.07 -2.88 16.91
CA ASP A 59 -0.51 -1.96 17.91
C ASP A 59 -0.14 -0.59 17.33
N GLY A 60 -0.30 -0.38 16.03
CA GLY A 60 0.04 0.88 15.39
C GLY A 60 0.14 0.80 13.87
N THR A 61 0.21 1.98 13.25
CA THR A 61 0.38 2.13 11.80
C THR A 61 1.76 2.67 11.48
N GLU A 62 2.40 2.16 10.45
CA GLU A 62 3.73 2.56 10.00
C GLU A 62 3.73 2.93 8.52
N THR A 63 4.37 4.04 8.17
CA THR A 63 4.47 4.48 6.77
C THR A 63 5.92 4.43 6.32
N ALA A 64 6.21 3.78 5.20
CA ALA A 64 7.55 3.70 4.65
C ALA A 64 7.60 4.15 3.18
N ALA A 65 8.66 4.90 2.87
CA ALA A 65 9.02 5.28 1.52
C ALA A 65 9.63 4.06 0.80
N ILE A 66 9.00 3.62 -0.28
CA ILE A 66 9.42 2.42 -1.03
C ILE A 66 10.18 2.84 -2.29
N GLN A 67 11.35 2.24 -2.53
CA GLN A 67 12.15 2.52 -3.73
C GLN A 67 11.82 1.56 -4.87
N GLN A 68 11.44 0.32 -4.54
CA GLN A 68 10.98 -0.64 -5.53
C GLN A 68 9.78 -1.43 -5.00
N PHE A 69 8.75 -1.56 -5.83
CA PHE A 69 7.57 -2.36 -5.54
C PHE A 69 7.34 -3.32 -6.71
N SER A 70 7.17 -4.60 -6.40
CA SER A 70 6.94 -5.65 -7.40
C SER A 70 5.87 -6.62 -6.91
N GLN A 71 4.82 -6.82 -7.70
CA GLN A 71 3.81 -7.83 -7.41
C GLN A 71 4.30 -9.19 -7.90
N SER A 72 4.56 -10.13 -7.00
CA SER A 72 5.00 -11.49 -7.33
C SER A 72 3.82 -12.39 -7.69
N SER A 73 2.66 -12.18 -7.06
CA SER A 73 1.38 -12.76 -7.48
C SER A 73 0.23 -11.81 -7.17
N GLY A 74 -0.71 -11.68 -8.11
CA GLY A 74 -1.84 -10.78 -8.01
C GLY A 74 -3.17 -11.47 -8.33
N PHE A 75 -3.97 -10.82 -9.17
CA PHE A 75 -5.26 -11.33 -9.61
C PHE A 75 -5.09 -12.51 -10.59
N GLY A 76 -5.54 -13.71 -10.20
CA GLY A 76 -5.56 -14.87 -11.07
C GLY A 76 -6.15 -16.11 -10.41
N ALA A 77 -6.78 -16.98 -11.20
CA ALA A 77 -7.15 -18.33 -10.77
C ALA A 77 -5.93 -19.26 -10.91
N LYS A 78 -5.51 -19.87 -9.80
CA LYS A 78 -4.75 -21.13 -9.83
C LYS A 78 -5.74 -22.24 -10.17
N SER A 79 -5.83 -22.58 -11.45
CA SER A 79 -6.73 -23.58 -12.05
C SER A 79 -8.12 -23.05 -12.39
N LEU A 80 -8.57 -23.35 -13.61
CA LEU A 80 -9.90 -23.06 -14.11
C LEU A 80 -10.72 -24.35 -13.97
N VAL A 81 -11.88 -24.28 -13.33
CA VAL A 81 -12.86 -25.38 -13.44
C VAL A 81 -13.55 -25.20 -14.78
N GLN A 82 -13.80 -26.31 -15.48
CA GLN A 82 -14.37 -26.36 -16.84
C GLN A 82 -15.71 -25.61 -17.02
N ASN A 83 -16.37 -25.24 -15.92
CA ASN A 83 -17.61 -24.45 -15.93
C ASN A 83 -17.40 -22.98 -16.32
N ASP A 84 -16.20 -22.42 -16.08
CA ASP A 84 -15.87 -21.03 -16.41
C ASP A 84 -15.05 -20.91 -17.72
N ASP A 85 -14.34 -21.97 -18.12
CA ASP A 85 -13.64 -22.09 -19.41
C ASP A 85 -13.76 -23.52 -19.97
N PRO A 86 -14.44 -23.73 -21.12
CA PRO A 86 -14.60 -25.06 -21.71
C PRO A 86 -13.30 -25.73 -22.18
N ARG A 87 -12.16 -25.02 -22.15
CA ARG A 87 -10.82 -25.54 -22.49
C ARG A 87 -9.98 -25.93 -21.28
N ALA A 88 -10.48 -25.73 -20.05
CA ALA A 88 -9.72 -26.03 -18.84
C ALA A 88 -9.75 -27.52 -18.49
N ASP A 89 -8.57 -28.10 -18.20
CA ASP A 89 -8.45 -29.46 -17.64
C ASP A 89 -9.20 -29.53 -16.31
N GLY A 90 -10.12 -30.48 -16.16
CA GLY A 90 -10.99 -30.59 -14.98
C GLY A 90 -10.19 -30.74 -13.68
N GLY A 91 -10.10 -29.65 -12.90
CA GLY A 91 -9.40 -29.66 -11.62
C GLY A 91 -9.55 -28.35 -10.84
N LYS A 92 -9.93 -28.46 -9.57
CA LYS A 92 -10.14 -27.42 -8.53
C LYS A 92 -9.56 -26.03 -8.84
N SER A 93 -10.42 -25.03 -9.07
CA SER A 93 -10.00 -23.61 -9.06
C SER A 93 -9.65 -23.15 -7.64
N SER A 94 -8.39 -22.84 -7.42
CA SER A 94 -7.94 -22.03 -6.28
C SER A 94 -7.68 -20.60 -6.76
N ARG A 95 -7.86 -19.59 -5.92
CA ARG A 95 -7.35 -18.24 -6.23
C ARG A 95 -5.85 -18.22 -5.97
N ALA A 96 -5.08 -17.54 -6.81
CA ALA A 96 -3.68 -17.26 -6.50
C ALA A 96 -3.63 -16.40 -5.23
N THR A 97 -2.81 -16.80 -4.25
CA THR A 97 -2.54 -16.00 -3.06
C THR A 97 -1.84 -14.71 -3.50
N PRO A 98 -2.36 -13.52 -3.19
CA PRO A 98 -1.65 -12.28 -3.44
C PRO A 98 -0.32 -12.24 -2.71
N ALA A 99 0.75 -11.89 -3.43
CA ALA A 99 2.08 -11.73 -2.87
C ALA A 99 2.80 -10.58 -3.58
N PHE A 100 3.65 -9.90 -2.85
CA PHE A 100 4.46 -8.81 -3.38
C PHE A 100 5.78 -8.71 -2.64
N THR A 101 6.73 -8.03 -3.28
CA THR A 101 8.01 -7.68 -2.70
C THR A 101 8.19 -6.16 -2.74
N LEU A 102 8.78 -5.63 -1.67
CA LEU A 102 9.21 -4.25 -1.60
C LEU A 102 10.72 -4.19 -1.35
N GLU A 103 11.34 -3.15 -1.88
CA GLU A 103 12.67 -2.71 -1.48
C GLU A 103 12.56 -1.32 -0.89
N LYS A 104 13.08 -1.17 0.33
CA LYS A 104 13.25 0.12 0.98
C LYS A 104 14.68 0.34 1.44
N ILE A 105 15.14 1.57 1.56
CA ILE A 105 16.40 1.89 2.21
C ILE A 105 16.27 1.55 3.69
N VAL A 106 17.33 0.96 4.26
CA VAL A 106 17.40 0.67 5.69
C VAL A 106 17.14 1.97 6.45
N GLY A 107 16.18 1.95 7.37
CA GLY A 107 15.70 3.15 8.03
C GLY A 107 14.85 2.80 9.24
N ASN A 108 14.30 3.80 9.91
CA ASN A 108 13.53 3.55 11.13
C ASN A 108 12.12 3.05 10.81
N THR A 109 11.96 1.73 10.70
CA THR A 109 10.66 1.07 10.60
C THR A 109 10.49 -0.02 11.67
N PRO A 110 10.36 0.33 12.96
CA PRO A 110 10.38 -0.63 14.07
C PRO A 110 9.31 -1.71 13.97
N TYR A 111 8.08 -1.39 13.56
CA TYR A 111 7.00 -2.39 13.53
C TYR A 111 7.21 -3.41 12.41
N LEU A 112 7.69 -2.96 11.26
CA LEU A 112 8.04 -3.84 10.15
C LEU A 112 9.23 -4.76 10.48
N TYR A 113 10.21 -4.27 11.24
CA TYR A 113 11.32 -5.10 11.71
C TYR A 113 10.87 -6.11 12.77
N GLU A 114 10.02 -5.71 13.71
CA GLU A 114 9.44 -6.62 14.69
C GLU A 114 8.61 -7.73 13.99
N ALA A 115 7.84 -7.38 12.96
CA ALA A 115 7.11 -8.36 12.15
C ALA A 115 8.03 -9.36 11.45
N ALA A 116 9.15 -8.89 10.88
CA ALA A 116 10.13 -9.76 10.25
C ALA A 116 10.85 -10.67 11.26
N ASP A 117 11.24 -10.13 12.42
CA ASP A 117 11.90 -10.90 13.49
C ASP A 117 10.98 -11.96 14.08
N GLN A 118 9.70 -11.63 14.33
CA GLN A 118 8.71 -12.59 14.80
C GLN A 118 8.40 -13.66 13.74
N ALA A 119 8.29 -13.28 12.47
CA ALA A 119 8.10 -14.24 11.37
C ALA A 119 9.25 -15.26 11.32
N GLN A 120 10.49 -14.82 11.53
CA GLN A 120 11.65 -15.70 11.60
C GLN A 120 11.64 -16.57 12.87
N GLN A 121 11.37 -15.98 14.04
CA GLN A 121 11.35 -16.68 15.33
C GLN A 121 10.31 -17.82 15.34
N TYR A 122 9.16 -17.58 14.72
CA TYR A 122 8.03 -18.52 14.70
C TYR A 122 7.90 -19.28 13.38
N TYR A 123 8.89 -19.22 12.48
CA TYR A 123 8.84 -19.85 11.15
C TYR A 123 8.49 -21.35 11.20
N ILE A 124 9.05 -22.08 12.16
CA ILE A 124 8.81 -23.52 12.34
C ILE A 124 7.42 -23.80 12.93
N ASN A 125 6.85 -22.83 13.66
CA ASN A 125 5.59 -22.96 14.39
C ASN A 125 4.49 -22.10 13.76
N SER A 126 4.14 -22.41 12.51
CA SER A 126 3.13 -21.67 11.72
C SER A 126 1.75 -21.57 12.38
N GLY A 127 1.42 -22.48 13.31
CA GLY A 127 0.17 -22.48 14.08
C GLY A 127 0.13 -21.50 15.26
N PHE A 128 1.26 -20.91 15.67
CA PHE A 128 1.28 -19.95 16.78
C PHE A 128 0.78 -18.58 16.30
N GLU A 129 -0.08 -17.94 17.10
CA GLU A 129 -0.51 -16.56 16.85
C GLU A 129 0.38 -15.61 17.64
N TYR A 130 0.88 -14.56 16.98
CA TYR A 130 1.76 -13.56 17.57
C TYR A 130 1.36 -12.17 17.07
N PRO A 131 1.68 -11.09 17.82
CA PRO A 131 1.07 -9.77 17.62
C PRO A 131 1.26 -9.17 16.22
N TYR A 132 2.41 -9.42 15.58
CA TYR A 132 2.76 -8.88 14.26
C TYR A 132 2.68 -9.92 13.14
N LYS A 133 1.97 -11.03 13.35
CA LYS A 133 1.83 -12.10 12.36
C LYS A 133 1.05 -11.66 11.13
N ILE A 134 -0.05 -10.97 11.36
CA ILE A 134 -1.04 -10.60 10.36
C ILE A 134 -1.27 -9.10 10.47
N PHE A 135 -1.15 -8.39 9.36
CA PHE A 135 -1.34 -6.95 9.25
C PHE A 135 -1.82 -6.58 7.85
N ASP A 136 -2.41 -5.40 7.70
CA ASP A 136 -2.86 -4.92 6.40
C ASP A 136 -1.79 -3.99 5.79
N VAL A 137 -1.71 -3.98 4.45
CA VAL A 137 -0.73 -3.15 3.73
C VAL A 137 -1.42 -2.40 2.62
N THR A 138 -1.29 -1.08 2.63
CA THR A 138 -1.77 -0.22 1.55
C THR A 138 -0.61 0.42 0.83
N VAL A 139 -0.47 0.14 -0.46
CA VAL A 139 0.58 0.70 -1.32
C VAL A 139 -0.01 1.78 -2.21
N TYR A 140 0.54 2.98 -2.11
CA TYR A 140 0.18 4.16 -2.89
C TYR A 140 1.21 4.38 -3.99
N VAL A 141 0.73 4.53 -5.23
CA VAL A 141 1.52 5.00 -6.36
C VAL A 141 1.00 6.38 -6.73
N SER A 142 1.79 7.41 -6.43
CA SER A 142 1.35 8.80 -6.51
C SER A 142 2.50 9.71 -6.95
N ASP A 143 2.15 10.84 -7.56
CA ASP A 143 3.06 11.99 -7.66
C ASP A 143 2.87 12.92 -6.44
N SER A 144 3.42 14.14 -6.50
CA SER A 144 3.29 15.15 -5.43
C SER A 144 1.86 15.66 -5.20
N THR A 145 0.91 15.36 -6.08
CA THR A 145 -0.40 16.04 -6.17
C THR A 145 -1.56 15.07 -6.37
N ASN A 146 -1.33 13.90 -6.97
CA ASN A 146 -2.35 12.95 -7.40
C ASN A 146 -1.94 11.52 -7.04
N VAL A 147 -2.90 10.75 -6.57
CA VAL A 147 -2.77 9.29 -6.42
C VAL A 147 -3.25 8.63 -7.70
N PHE A 148 -2.37 7.89 -8.38
CA PHE A 148 -2.70 7.19 -9.62
C PHE A 148 -3.31 5.81 -9.36
N ARG A 149 -2.75 5.08 -8.39
CA ARG A 149 -3.18 3.74 -8.00
C ARG A 149 -2.98 3.54 -6.50
N THR A 150 -3.91 2.81 -5.91
CA THR A 150 -3.76 2.29 -4.55
C THR A 150 -3.96 0.78 -4.58
N PHE A 151 -3.14 0.05 -3.86
CA PHE A 151 -3.24 -1.39 -3.73
C PHE A 151 -3.44 -1.73 -2.26
N GLU A 152 -4.63 -2.19 -1.91
CA GLU A 152 -4.95 -2.63 -0.55
C GLU A 152 -4.75 -4.14 -0.47
N TYR A 153 -3.87 -4.56 0.43
CA TYR A 153 -3.63 -5.95 0.76
C TYR A 153 -4.10 -6.20 2.18
N ARG A 154 -4.80 -7.32 2.36
CA ARG A 154 -5.35 -7.71 3.66
C ARG A 154 -4.78 -9.01 4.15
N ASP A 155 -4.68 -9.13 5.46
CA ASP A 155 -4.18 -10.31 6.15
C ASP A 155 -2.78 -10.72 5.64
N CYS A 156 -1.85 -9.76 5.57
CA CYS A 156 -0.48 -9.98 5.12
C CYS A 156 0.41 -10.50 6.23
N GLN A 157 1.36 -11.35 5.84
CA GLN A 157 2.45 -11.82 6.69
C GLN A 157 3.78 -11.71 5.94
N VAL A 158 4.87 -11.50 6.69
CA VAL A 158 6.23 -11.50 6.14
C VAL A 158 6.63 -12.95 5.83
N THR A 159 7.07 -13.21 4.60
CA THR A 159 7.57 -14.53 4.17
C THR A 159 9.07 -14.57 3.98
N ASN A 160 9.70 -13.42 3.72
CA ASN A 160 11.14 -13.33 3.57
C ASN A 160 11.62 -11.91 3.88
N TYR A 161 12.80 -11.81 4.47
CA TYR A 161 13.49 -10.56 4.78
C TYR A 161 14.98 -10.71 4.52
N ILE A 162 15.54 -9.86 3.65
CA ILE A 162 16.95 -9.87 3.28
C ILE A 162 17.47 -8.44 3.24
N VAL A 163 18.63 -8.19 3.84
CA VAL A 163 19.35 -6.93 3.71
C VAL A 163 20.43 -7.08 2.65
N VAL A 164 20.35 -6.27 1.60
CA VAL A 164 21.29 -6.33 0.47
C VAL A 164 21.90 -4.95 0.24
N THR A 165 23.19 -4.92 -0.11
CA THR A 165 23.82 -3.68 -0.60
C THR A 165 23.68 -3.61 -2.11
N ARG A 166 22.95 -2.62 -2.61
CA ARG A 166 22.84 -2.27 -4.02
C ARG A 166 23.98 -1.32 -4.40
N SER A 167 24.73 -1.69 -5.42
CA SER A 167 25.70 -0.84 -6.10
C SER A 167 25.28 -0.65 -7.54
N ASP A 168 25.52 0.52 -8.10
CA ASP A 168 25.47 0.67 -9.56
C ASP A 168 26.60 -0.14 -10.19
N ASN A 169 26.28 -0.99 -11.16
CA ASN A 169 27.17 -2.01 -11.73
C ASN A 169 28.46 -1.41 -12.34
N GLU A 170 28.45 -0.12 -12.68
CA GLU A 170 29.58 0.58 -13.31
C GLU A 170 30.10 1.78 -12.50
N GLU A 171 29.37 2.24 -11.47
CA GLU A 171 29.68 3.50 -10.78
C GLU A 171 29.73 3.46 -9.25
N GLY A 172 29.51 2.29 -8.63
CA GLY A 172 29.58 2.13 -7.16
C GLY A 172 30.92 2.60 -6.56
N TYR A 173 32.03 2.35 -7.26
CA TYR A 173 33.38 2.77 -6.85
C TYR A 173 33.83 4.13 -7.42
N THR A 174 33.08 4.71 -8.36
CA THR A 174 33.44 5.99 -9.01
C THR A 174 32.68 7.20 -8.44
N GLY A 175 31.90 7.01 -7.38
CA GLY A 175 31.36 8.10 -6.56
C GLY A 175 29.84 8.17 -6.44
N LYS A 176 29.09 7.24 -7.03
CA LYS A 176 27.61 7.18 -6.86
C LYS A 176 27.14 6.45 -5.61
N GLY A 177 28.06 5.77 -4.93
CA GLY A 177 27.85 5.22 -3.58
C GLY A 177 27.13 3.87 -3.59
N PHE A 178 26.98 3.32 -2.38
CA PHE A 178 26.32 2.05 -2.12
C PHE A 178 25.06 2.32 -1.30
N ALA A 179 23.93 1.70 -1.68
CA ALA A 179 22.69 1.79 -0.94
C ALA A 179 22.43 0.46 -0.25
N VAL A 180 22.34 0.47 1.09
CA VAL A 180 21.87 -0.70 1.83
C VAL A 180 20.35 -0.66 1.83
N VAL A 181 19.72 -1.73 1.33
CA VAL A 181 18.27 -1.83 1.20
C VAL A 181 17.76 -3.09 1.91
N ASP A 182 16.59 -2.93 2.53
CA ASP A 182 15.76 -4.02 3.00
C ASP A 182 14.92 -4.52 1.82
N GLN A 183 15.00 -5.81 1.53
CA GLN A 183 14.10 -6.50 0.63
C GLN A 183 13.15 -7.36 1.45
N ILE A 184 11.85 -7.09 1.36
CA ILE A 184 10.84 -7.78 2.17
C ILE A 184 9.79 -8.36 1.24
N SER A 185 9.46 -9.65 1.44
CA SER A 185 8.42 -10.36 0.71
C SER A 185 7.24 -10.65 1.61
N PHE A 186 6.04 -10.51 1.06
CA PHE A 186 4.79 -10.70 1.77
C PHE A 186 3.88 -11.64 1.01
N GLU A 187 3.10 -12.40 1.77
CA GLU A 187 1.93 -13.13 1.27
C GLU A 187 0.70 -12.64 2.04
N CYS A 188 -0.40 -12.44 1.33
CA CYS A 188 -1.62 -11.84 1.89
C CYS A 188 -2.85 -12.68 1.57
N GLY A 189 -3.86 -12.60 2.44
CA GLY A 189 -5.15 -13.28 2.24
C GLY A 189 -6.06 -12.56 1.24
N GLY A 190 -5.94 -11.23 1.12
CA GLY A 190 -6.79 -10.40 0.26
C GLY A 190 -6.02 -9.36 -0.56
N TYR A 191 -6.62 -8.92 -1.66
CA TYR A 191 -6.09 -7.89 -2.54
C TYR A 191 -7.22 -7.13 -3.25
N THR A 192 -7.20 -5.80 -3.14
CA THR A 192 -8.13 -4.89 -3.82
C THR A 192 -7.35 -3.75 -4.49
N PRO A 193 -7.31 -3.70 -5.83
CA PRO A 193 -6.74 -2.56 -6.54
C PRO A 193 -7.77 -1.44 -6.69
N HIS A 194 -7.37 -0.23 -6.32
CA HIS A 194 -8.14 0.99 -6.47
C HIS A 194 -7.59 1.87 -7.59
N ASN A 195 -8.50 2.53 -8.30
CA ASN A 195 -8.16 3.48 -9.35
C ASN A 195 -9.08 4.71 -9.22
N PRO A 196 -8.59 5.81 -8.62
CA PRO A 196 -9.39 7.01 -8.40
C PRO A 196 -10.02 7.59 -9.67
N LEU A 197 -9.33 7.48 -10.82
CA LEU A 197 -9.84 7.99 -12.11
C LEU A 197 -10.97 7.14 -12.69
N MET A 198 -10.95 5.83 -12.45
CA MET A 198 -12.02 4.92 -12.90
C MET A 198 -13.20 4.96 -11.95
N GLU A 199 -12.96 5.05 -10.66
CA GLU A 199 -14.01 5.14 -9.64
C GLU A 199 -14.86 6.39 -9.82
N LYS A 200 -14.24 7.55 -10.10
CA LYS A 200 -14.97 8.78 -10.46
C LYS A 200 -15.87 8.62 -11.69
N ARG A 201 -15.53 7.75 -12.64
CA ARG A 201 -16.35 7.48 -13.84
C ARG A 201 -17.45 6.45 -13.60
N ASN A 202 -17.29 5.57 -12.62
CA ASN A 202 -18.27 4.52 -12.30
C ASN A 202 -19.38 5.01 -11.35
N VAL A 203 -19.33 6.26 -10.89
CA VAL A 203 -20.48 6.92 -10.27
C VAL A 203 -21.50 7.21 -11.38
N VAL A 204 -22.26 6.19 -11.74
CA VAL A 204 -23.41 6.34 -12.63
C VAL A 204 -24.50 6.99 -11.79
N GLU A 205 -24.80 8.26 -12.06
CA GLU A 205 -26.05 8.84 -11.59
C GLU A 205 -27.19 8.04 -12.22
N HIS A 206 -27.80 7.15 -11.44
CA HIS A 206 -29.02 6.49 -11.87
C HIS A 206 -30.06 7.58 -12.05
N ALA A 207 -30.50 7.78 -13.30
CA ALA A 207 -31.66 8.60 -13.57
C ALA A 207 -32.81 8.08 -12.68
N LYS A 208 -33.51 8.98 -11.99
CA LYS A 208 -34.75 8.65 -11.26
C LYS A 208 -35.85 8.32 -12.26
N THR A 209 -35.69 7.21 -12.97
CA THR A 209 -36.71 6.65 -13.84
C THR A 209 -37.56 5.73 -12.99
N THR A 210 -38.88 5.88 -13.09
CA THR A 210 -39.85 4.98 -12.48
C THR A 210 -39.50 3.54 -12.87
N SER A 211 -39.09 2.74 -11.90
CA SER A 211 -38.73 1.34 -12.11
C SER A 211 -39.99 0.53 -12.44
N SER A 212 -39.84 -0.60 -13.12
CA SER A 212 -40.95 -1.55 -13.31
C SER A 212 -41.52 -2.09 -11.99
N SER A 213 -40.76 -2.00 -10.90
CA SER A 213 -41.26 -2.23 -9.53
C SER A 213 -42.23 -1.15 -9.05
N ASP A 214 -42.03 0.10 -9.47
CA ASP A 214 -42.82 1.26 -9.05
C ASP A 214 -44.12 1.38 -9.88
N LEU A 215 -44.16 0.76 -11.06
CA LEU A 215 -45.36 0.63 -11.90
C LEU A 215 -46.41 -0.37 -11.38
N LYS A 216 -46.15 -1.06 -10.25
CA LYS A 216 -47.11 -2.01 -9.66
C LYS A 216 -48.32 -1.36 -8.99
N SER A 217 -48.35 -0.03 -8.89
CA SER A 217 -49.44 0.74 -8.25
C SER A 217 -50.26 1.58 -9.24
N THR A 218 -50.30 1.24 -10.53
CA THR A 218 -51.21 1.84 -11.51
C THR A 218 -52.34 0.87 -11.89
N ASP A 219 -53.20 0.55 -10.92
CA ASP A 219 -54.53 -0.04 -11.20
C ASP A 219 -55.57 1.03 -11.57
N THR A 220 -55.16 2.30 -11.63
CA THR A 220 -55.98 3.42 -12.09
C THR A 220 -55.22 4.18 -13.14
N TRP A 221 -55.38 3.77 -14.40
CA TRP A 221 -54.76 4.45 -15.54
C TRP A 221 -55.41 5.83 -15.77
N GLU A 222 -56.72 5.94 -15.51
CA GLU A 222 -57.54 7.17 -15.48
C GLU A 222 -58.79 6.95 -14.59
N PRO A 223 -59.54 7.99 -14.19
CA PRO A 223 -60.80 7.83 -13.45
C PRO A 223 -61.81 6.99 -14.26
N GLY A 224 -61.97 5.72 -13.88
CA GLY A 224 -62.93 4.80 -14.51
C GLY A 224 -62.33 3.52 -15.09
N PHE A 225 -61.00 3.42 -15.23
CA PHE A 225 -60.34 2.19 -15.68
C PHE A 225 -59.67 1.47 -14.50
N LYS A 226 -60.30 0.41 -13.99
CA LYS A 226 -59.68 -0.57 -13.09
C LYS A 226 -59.59 -1.91 -13.78
N LYS A 227 -58.46 -2.60 -13.60
CA LYS A 227 -58.26 -3.97 -14.05
C LYS A 227 -59.23 -4.88 -13.28
N GLN A 228 -60.10 -5.60 -13.99
CA GLN A 228 -60.94 -6.66 -13.38
C GLN A 228 -60.09 -7.84 -12.94
#